data_AF-A0A7S3T0F6-F1
#
_entry.id   AF-A0A7S3T0F6-F1
#
_cell.length_a   1.000
_cell.length_b   1.000
_cell.length_c   1.000
_cell.angle_alpha   90.00
_cell.angle_beta   90.00
_cell.angle_gamma   90.00
#
_symmetry.space_group_name_H-M   'P 1'
#
loop_
_entity.id
_entity.type
_entity.pdbx_description
1 polymer ?
#
loop_
_entity_poly.entity_id
_entity_poly.type
_entity_poly.pdbx_seq_one_letter_code
_entity_poly.pdbx_strand_id
1 'polypeptide(L)'
;YGKVGNYAERQVRTWGKQYDAADRIVAPELKRPELTQSMHKLRDYLLVGMAVLQPEPTCVVHGDLGLHNMLIHPTAPRVAAFLDWEISTLGHPLIDLDYVSSVLPGGWRSDTSFPGDGAPT
;
A
#
# COMPACT_ATOMS: atom_id res chain seq x y z
N TYR A 1 18.17 -0.70 8.40
CA TYR A 1 17.03 -0.18 7.62
C TYR A 1 17.36 -0.21 6.13
N GLY A 2 16.34 -0.23 5.25
CA GLY A 2 16.47 -0.53 3.80
C GLY A 2 17.20 0.50 2.93
N LYS A 3 17.01 0.41 1.61
CA LYS A 3 17.66 1.29 0.62
C LYS A 3 16.96 2.66 0.52
N VAL A 4 17.72 3.72 0.26
CA VAL A 4 17.22 5.10 0.05
C VAL A 4 16.73 5.30 -1.39
N GLY A 5 15.71 6.15 -1.59
CA GLY A 5 15.13 6.48 -2.90
C GLY A 5 14.42 5.31 -3.56
N ASN A 6 13.78 5.50 -4.72
CA ASN A 6 13.07 4.51 -5.54
C ASN A 6 12.25 3.47 -4.74
N TYR A 7 11.64 3.88 -3.64
CA TYR A 7 10.92 2.99 -2.76
C TYR A 7 9.69 2.46 -3.48
N ALA A 8 8.85 3.33 -4.03
CA ALA A 8 7.62 2.93 -4.71
C ALA A 8 7.90 1.97 -5.89
N GLU A 9 8.89 2.28 -6.73
CA GLU A 9 9.31 1.41 -7.83
C GLU A 9 9.76 0.03 -7.32
N ARG A 10 10.58 -0.01 -6.27
CA ARG A 10 11.00 -1.29 -5.68
C ARG A 10 9.82 -2.09 -5.14
N GLN A 11 8.87 -1.45 -4.48
CA GLN A 11 7.68 -2.14 -3.97
C GLN A 11 6.88 -2.73 -5.12
N VAL A 12 6.57 -1.97 -6.18
CA VAL A 12 5.83 -2.48 -7.34
C VAL A 12 6.54 -3.68 -7.97
N ARG A 13 7.88 -3.63 -8.09
CA ARG A 13 8.67 -4.77 -8.59
C ARG A 13 8.62 -5.98 -7.65
N THR A 14 8.71 -5.77 -6.35
CA THR A 14 8.68 -6.85 -5.34
C THR A 14 7.30 -7.53 -5.32
N TRP A 15 6.23 -6.75 -5.21
CA TRP A 15 4.86 -7.26 -5.23
C TRP A 15 4.54 -7.98 -6.53
N GLY A 16 5.01 -7.45 -7.67
CA GLY A 16 4.86 -8.12 -8.97
C GLY A 16 5.52 -9.49 -9.01
N LYS A 17 6.74 -9.63 -8.48
CA LYS A 17 7.43 -10.94 -8.41
C LYS A 17 6.72 -11.90 -7.46
N GLN A 18 6.25 -11.42 -6.32
CA GLN A 18 5.50 -12.22 -5.35
C GLN A 18 4.18 -12.71 -5.93
N TYR A 19 3.46 -11.85 -6.64
CA TYR A 19 2.23 -12.21 -7.35
C TYR A 19 2.50 -13.29 -8.40
N ASP A 20 3.52 -13.13 -9.25
CA ASP A 20 3.87 -14.13 -10.26
C ASP A 20 4.26 -15.48 -9.64
N ALA A 21 4.94 -15.45 -8.48
CA ALA A 21 5.28 -16.66 -7.74
C ALA A 21 4.05 -17.34 -7.12
N ALA A 22 3.16 -16.55 -6.53
CA ALA A 22 1.91 -17.05 -5.96
C ALA A 22 0.98 -17.63 -7.03
N ASP A 23 0.84 -16.94 -8.16
CA ASP A 23 0.01 -17.42 -9.27
C ASP A 23 0.48 -18.81 -9.73
N ARG A 24 1.79 -19.04 -9.91
CA ARG A 24 2.32 -20.35 -10.37
C ARG A 24 1.88 -21.56 -9.55
N ILE A 25 1.61 -21.39 -8.26
CA ILE A 25 1.23 -22.49 -7.36
C ILE A 25 -0.29 -22.62 -7.16
N VAL A 26 -1.09 -21.71 -7.74
CA VAL A 26 -2.55 -21.80 -7.71
C VAL A 26 -3.01 -23.03 -8.49
N ALA A 27 -3.91 -23.82 -7.88
CA ALA A 27 -4.49 -25.00 -8.49
C ALA A 27 -5.21 -24.64 -9.82
N PRO A 28 -5.13 -25.47 -10.87
CA PRO A 28 -5.66 -25.15 -12.20
C PRO A 28 -7.12 -24.69 -12.20
N GLU A 29 -7.97 -25.29 -11.37
CA GLU A 29 -9.39 -24.98 -11.24
C GLU A 29 -9.68 -23.62 -10.56
N LEU A 30 -8.72 -23.08 -9.82
CA LEU A 30 -8.80 -21.77 -9.17
C LEU A 30 -8.10 -20.67 -9.96
N LYS A 31 -7.49 -21.00 -11.11
CA LYS A 31 -6.81 -20.03 -11.95
C LYS A 31 -7.80 -19.00 -12.50
N ARG A 32 -7.37 -17.73 -12.47
CA ARG A 32 -8.13 -16.58 -12.97
C ARG A 32 -7.28 -15.76 -13.95
N PRO A 33 -7.12 -16.21 -15.20
CA PRO A 33 -6.21 -15.58 -16.17
C PRO A 33 -6.51 -14.08 -16.41
N GLU A 34 -7.78 -13.69 -16.33
CA GLU A 34 -8.22 -12.31 -16.46
C GLU A 34 -7.74 -11.43 -15.30
N LEU A 35 -7.68 -11.97 -14.08
CA LEU A 35 -7.12 -11.27 -12.92
C LEU A 35 -5.61 -11.16 -13.05
N THR A 36 -4.93 -12.23 -13.46
CA THR A 36 -3.48 -12.22 -13.74
C THR A 36 -3.13 -11.14 -14.77
N GLN A 37 -3.89 -11.08 -15.87
CA GLN A 37 -3.70 -10.05 -16.88
C GLN A 37 -3.94 -8.63 -16.35
N SER A 38 -4.98 -8.44 -15.53
CA SER A 38 -5.29 -7.14 -14.92
C SER A 38 -4.20 -6.69 -13.96
N MET A 39 -3.66 -7.62 -13.17
CA MET A 39 -2.53 -7.37 -12.27
C MET A 39 -1.24 -7.01 -13.02
N HIS A 40 -0.95 -7.67 -14.14
CA HIS A 40 0.18 -7.31 -14.99
C HIS A 40 0.03 -5.92 -15.59
N LYS A 41 -1.16 -5.58 -16.10
CA LYS A 41 -1.46 -4.23 -16.61
C LYS A 41 -1.28 -3.16 -15.54
N LEU A 42 -1.78 -3.41 -14.32
CA LEU A 42 -1.63 -2.49 -13.20
C LEU A 42 -0.16 -2.29 -12.83
N ARG A 43 0.61 -3.38 -12.72
CA ARG A 43 2.06 -3.34 -12.44
C ARG A 43 2.78 -2.48 -13.47
N ASP A 44 2.52 -2.70 -14.76
CA ASP A 44 3.20 -2.00 -15.83
C ASP A 44 2.81 -0.51 -15.87
N TYR A 45 1.52 -0.20 -15.67
CA TYR A 45 1.03 1.17 -15.53
C TYR A 45 1.72 1.92 -14.39
N LEU A 46 1.80 1.30 -13.21
CA LEU A 46 2.45 1.90 -12.05
C LEU A 46 3.94 2.14 -12.32
N LEU A 47 4.66 1.17 -12.89
CA LEU A 47 6.09 1.30 -13.19
C LEU A 47 6.38 2.45 -14.17
N VAL A 48 5.53 2.64 -15.18
CA VAL A 48 5.63 3.80 -16.09
C VAL A 48 5.42 5.12 -15.34
N GLY A 49 4.46 5.15 -14.42
CA GLY A 49 4.18 6.33 -13.58
C GLY A 49 5.24 6.64 -12.53
N MET A 50 6.14 5.72 -12.17
CA MET A 50 7.13 5.99 -11.11
C MET A 50 8.18 7.04 -11.52
N ALA A 51 8.47 7.17 -12.82
CA ALA A 51 9.46 8.12 -13.31
C ALA A 51 9.08 9.59 -13.03
N VAL A 52 7.79 9.90 -12.88
CA VAL A 52 7.33 11.27 -12.56
C VAL A 52 7.37 11.60 -11.07
N LEU A 53 7.64 10.64 -10.20
CA LEU A 53 7.64 10.81 -8.74
C LEU A 53 9.02 11.14 -8.16
N GLN A 54 9.96 11.60 -9.00
CA GLN A 54 11.31 11.97 -8.59
C GLN A 54 11.44 13.49 -8.36
N PRO A 55 12.17 13.95 -7.33
CA PRO A 55 12.87 13.13 -6.32
C PRO A 55 11.90 12.54 -5.28
N GLU A 56 12.15 11.29 -4.89
CA GLU A 56 11.31 10.61 -3.90
C GLU A 56 11.76 10.92 -2.47
N PRO A 57 10.93 11.57 -1.62
CA PRO A 57 11.28 11.80 -0.23
C PRO A 57 11.46 10.47 0.50
N THR A 58 12.49 10.37 1.33
CA THR A 58 12.79 9.15 2.10
C THR A 58 12.81 9.45 3.59
N CYS A 59 12.06 8.68 4.37
CA CYS A 59 12.11 8.68 5.83
C CYS A 59 12.03 7.24 6.35
N VAL A 60 12.16 7.07 7.67
CA VAL A 60 11.72 5.83 8.30
C VAL A 60 10.21 5.74 8.15
N VAL A 61 9.73 4.62 7.61
CA VAL A 61 8.32 4.27 7.52
C VAL A 61 8.06 3.04 8.36
N HIS A 62 6.92 3.01 9.04
CA HIS A 62 6.45 1.90 9.84
C HIS A 62 6.08 0.70 8.96
N GLY A 63 5.35 0.96 7.86
CA GLY A 63 4.89 -0.04 6.90
C GLY A 63 3.53 -0.68 7.23
N ASP A 64 3.13 -0.68 8.50
CA ASP A 64 1.78 -1.08 8.98
C ASP A 64 1.25 -0.08 10.02
N LEU A 65 1.26 1.21 9.69
CA LEU A 65 0.88 2.28 10.63
C LEU A 65 -0.64 2.40 10.74
N GLY A 66 -1.29 1.54 11.53
CA GLY A 66 -2.72 1.64 11.83
C GLY A 66 -3.00 1.93 13.30
N LEU A 67 -4.26 2.27 13.63
CA LEU A 67 -4.70 2.45 15.02
C LEU A 67 -4.46 1.19 15.87
N HIS A 68 -4.45 0.00 15.26
CA HIS A 68 -4.14 -1.27 15.93
C HIS A 68 -2.69 -1.35 16.43
N ASN A 69 -1.77 -0.58 15.84
CA ASN A 69 -0.36 -0.48 16.24
C ASN A 69 -0.04 0.82 17.01
N MET A 70 -1.07 1.57 17.43
CA MET A 70 -0.92 2.79 18.23
C MET A 70 -1.39 2.58 19.66
N LEU A 71 -0.50 2.84 20.63
CA LEU A 71 -0.91 3.00 22.03
C LEU A 71 -1.32 4.45 22.25
N ILE A 72 -2.58 4.67 22.64
CA ILE A 72 -3.09 6.00 23.01
C ILE A 72 -2.97 6.18 24.51
N HIS A 73 -2.58 7.37 24.94
CA HIS A 73 -2.49 7.69 26.35
C HIS A 73 -3.88 7.63 27.01
N PRO A 74 -4.04 6.97 28.19
CA PRO A 74 -5.35 6.68 28.76
C PRO A 74 -6.18 7.91 29.14
N THR A 75 -5.51 9.05 29.37
CA THR A 75 -6.15 10.27 29.89
C THR A 75 -5.82 11.55 29.11
N ALA A 76 -5.05 11.46 28.01
CA ALA A 76 -4.63 12.65 27.26
C ALA A 76 -4.67 12.36 25.75
N PRO A 77 -5.00 13.35 24.90
CA PRO A 77 -5.13 13.15 23.45
C PRO A 77 -3.75 13.11 22.78
N ARG A 78 -2.96 12.06 23.06
CA ARG A 78 -1.63 11.85 22.46
C ARG A 78 -1.35 10.36 22.25
N VAL A 79 -0.57 10.08 21.22
CA VAL A 79 0.03 8.76 21.01
C VAL A 79 1.13 8.56 22.06
N ALA A 80 1.06 7.48 22.82
CA ALA A 80 2.04 7.07 23.81
C ALA A 80 3.20 6.28 23.18
N ALA A 81 2.90 5.39 22.23
CA ALA A 81 3.90 4.62 21.49
C ALA A 81 3.34 4.04 20.18
N PHE A 82 4.24 3.71 19.26
CA PHE A 82 3.97 2.85 18.10
C PHE A 82 4.59 1.47 18.33
N LEU A 83 3.83 0.42 18.04
CA LEU A 83 4.22 -0.98 18.23
C LEU A 83 4.47 -1.66 16.89
N ASP A 84 5.14 -2.80 16.91
CA ASP A 84 5.30 -3.69 15.75
C ASP A 84 6.10 -3.12 14.57
N TRP A 85 7.38 -2.85 14.82
CA TRP A 85 8.33 -2.29 13.84
C TRP A 85 8.95 -3.32 12.89
N GLU A 86 8.47 -4.57 12.85
CA GLU A 86 9.19 -5.68 12.21
C GLU A 86 9.33 -5.53 10.69
N ILE A 87 8.40 -4.82 10.04
CA ILE A 87 8.43 -4.52 8.60
C ILE A 87 8.90 -3.09 8.27
N SER A 88 9.36 -2.34 9.29
CA SER A 88 9.80 -0.95 9.11
C SER A 88 11.02 -0.83 8.21
N THR A 89 11.08 0.26 7.44
CA THR A 89 12.15 0.45 6.44
C THR A 89 12.37 1.92 6.10
N LEU A 90 13.33 2.20 5.22
CA LEU A 90 13.44 3.51 4.59
C LEU A 90 12.55 3.53 3.35
N GLY A 91 11.63 4.48 3.29
CA GLY A 91 10.63 4.54 2.23
C GLY A 91 9.95 5.90 2.10
N HIS A 92 8.92 5.94 1.26
CA HIS A 92 8.16 7.16 1.00
C HIS A 92 7.16 7.43 2.13
N PRO A 93 7.13 8.63 2.74
CA PRO A 93 6.20 8.94 3.84
C PRO A 93 4.70 8.73 3.56
N LEU A 94 4.29 8.66 2.28
CA LEU A 94 2.89 8.51 1.91
C LEU A 94 2.32 7.14 2.25
N ILE A 95 3.16 6.11 2.45
CA ILE A 95 2.70 4.75 2.76
C ILE A 95 1.99 4.74 4.12
N ASP A 96 2.63 5.33 5.12
CA ASP A 96 2.09 5.39 6.46
C ASP A 96 0.90 6.37 6.51
N LEU A 97 0.95 7.47 5.75
CA LEU A 97 -0.16 8.42 5.65
C LEU A 97 -1.41 7.78 5.03
N ASP A 98 -1.25 7.08 3.90
CA ASP A 98 -2.35 6.41 3.21
C ASP A 98 -3.00 5.39 4.13
N TYR A 99 -2.19 4.54 4.79
CA TYR A 99 -2.69 3.51 5.68
C TYR A 99 -3.49 4.08 6.86
N VAL A 100 -2.96 5.10 7.55
CA VAL A 100 -3.68 5.81 8.62
C VAL A 100 -4.95 6.47 8.09
N SER A 101 -4.88 7.15 6.94
CA SER A 101 -6.03 7.88 6.40
C SER A 101 -7.16 6.95 5.94
N SER A 102 -6.83 5.75 5.47
CA SER A 102 -7.80 4.77 4.97
C SER A 102 -8.75 4.23 6.02
N VAL A 103 -8.36 4.32 7.31
CA VAL A 103 -9.15 3.83 8.46
C VAL A 103 -9.90 4.94 9.20
N LEU A 104 -9.71 6.19 8.80
CA LEU A 104 -10.39 7.34 9.39
C LEU A 104 -11.74 7.61 8.68
N PRO A 105 -12.74 8.20 9.38
CA PRO A 105 -13.98 8.65 8.75
C PRO A 105 -13.70 9.58 7.55
N GLY A 106 -14.20 9.23 6.37
CA GLY A 106 -13.95 9.96 5.11
C GLY A 106 -12.65 9.57 4.39
N GLY A 107 -11.96 8.50 4.82
CA GLY A 107 -10.82 7.94 4.11
C GLY A 107 -11.21 7.36 2.74
N TRP A 108 -10.25 7.19 1.83
CA TRP A 108 -10.52 6.79 0.44
C TRP A 108 -11.24 5.43 0.27
N ARG A 109 -11.27 4.59 1.32
CA ARG A 109 -12.04 3.33 1.37
C ARG A 109 -13.53 3.52 1.71
N SER A 110 -13.97 4.72 2.10
CA SER A 110 -15.38 4.98 2.44
C SER A 110 -16.27 5.17 1.21
N ASP A 111 -15.71 5.51 0.05
CA ASP A 111 -16.44 5.52 -1.23
C ASP A 111 -16.20 4.20 -1.96
N THR A 112 -17.20 3.32 -1.94
CA THR A 112 -17.18 2.07 -2.72
C THR A 112 -17.61 2.29 -4.18
N SER A 113 -17.94 3.51 -4.59
CA SER A 113 -18.35 3.83 -5.96
C SER A 113 -17.12 4.09 -6.83
N PHE A 114 -16.93 3.29 -7.86
CA PHE A 114 -15.96 3.60 -8.91
C PHE A 114 -16.53 4.69 -9.83
N PRO A 115 -15.69 5.52 -10.47
CA PRO A 115 -16.15 6.42 -11.52
C PRO A 115 -16.82 5.62 -12.64
N GLY A 116 -18.14 5.70 -12.74
CA GLY A 116 -18.97 4.91 -13.68
C GLY A 116 -20.13 4.18 -13.02
N ASP A 117 -20.11 3.99 -11.70
CA ASP A 117 -21.24 3.49 -10.94
C ASP A 117 -22.23 4.66 -10.75
N GLY A 118 -23.11 4.84 -11.74
CA GLY A 118 -24.11 5.90 -11.71
C GLY A 118 -24.84 5.95 -10.36
N ALA A 119 -24.69 7.06 -9.64
CA ALA A 119 -25.47 7.31 -8.44
C ALA A 119 -26.97 7.29 -8.82
N PRO A 120 -27.83 6.63 -8.05
CA PRO A 120 -29.26 6.64 -8.33
C PRO A 120 -29.82 8.04 -8.09
N THR A 121 -30.51 8.59 -9.09
CA THR A 121 -31.55 9.61 -8.91
C THR A 121 -32.86 8.96 -8.56
#